data_AF-A0A956DDC0-F1
#
_entry.id   AF-A0A956DDC0-F1
#
_cell.length_a   1.000
_cell.length_b   1.000
_cell.length_c   1.000
_cell.angle_alpha   90.00
_cell.angle_beta   90.00
_cell.angle_gamma   90.00
#
_symmetry.space_group_name_H-M   'P 1'
#
loop_
_entity.id
_entity.type
_entity.pdbx_description
1 polymer ?
#
loop_
_entity_poly.entity_id
_entity_poly.type
_entity_poly.pdbx_seq_one_letter_code
_entity_poly.pdbx_strand_id
1 'polypeptide(L)'
;QPLIAPLFGGRSGLEILAMLAGERNWRGHYVVRRTFRDRVGAVSLEREWRRALHAGLIPGSGAETLVLAPQPDAIAAALGEAPERTALSAQNLEVQFLPDPTLFDGRFANNLWALETPDPMSKLTWDNAALVSKKTRDELGLSNGDVVRLTVGERNVSVPVFALPGHAEYSVTLLLGWGRSAAGRYGTKQTWPGVGPEPDWQAGGFDAHPIRTSDAMGFATGARLEGTGESYLLVTTQEHGYMEGRPIAIDATLQEYREEPEFASYRTVEMDSIGPLWEQIDYSPREVATGRMLNKWGMVIDLSACTGCNACTIACQAENNIPCVGKQEVKRGRDMAWLRIDRYFVGDDLDEPEIAMQPIGCQHCEEAPCENVCPVNATAHSPEGLNDMAYNRCI
;
A
#
# COMPACT_ATOMS: atom_id res chain seq x y z
N GLN A 1 -13.31 1.86 21.14
CA GLN A 1 -13.24 1.55 22.58
C GLN A 1 -11.80 1.74 23.01
N PRO A 2 -11.50 2.50 24.07
CA PRO A 2 -10.12 2.64 24.52
C PRO A 2 -9.61 1.29 25.03
N LEU A 3 -8.60 0.73 24.37
CA LEU A 3 -7.97 -0.54 24.77
C LEU A 3 -6.93 -0.33 25.90
N ILE A 4 -6.38 0.87 26.00
CA ILE A 4 -5.35 1.26 26.97
C ILE A 4 -5.58 2.68 27.48
N ALA A 5 -5.12 2.98 28.69
CA ALA A 5 -5.08 4.35 29.21
C ALA A 5 -4.07 5.21 28.42
N PRO A 6 -4.24 6.55 28.37
CA PRO A 6 -3.30 7.43 27.67
C PRO A 6 -1.89 7.34 28.23
N LEU A 7 -0.93 6.85 27.44
CA LEU A 7 0.46 6.64 27.86
C LEU A 7 1.17 7.95 28.27
N PHE A 8 0.88 9.04 27.56
CA PHE A 8 1.50 10.35 27.79
C PHE A 8 0.51 11.38 28.37
N GLY A 9 -0.57 10.92 29.00
CA GLY A 9 -1.58 11.80 29.58
C GLY A 9 -2.40 12.62 28.55
N GLY A 10 -2.37 12.21 27.28
CA GLY A 10 -3.06 12.88 26.19
C GLY A 10 -4.58 13.03 26.40
N ARG A 11 -5.15 14.03 25.74
CA ARG A 11 -6.59 14.31 25.71
C ARG A 11 -7.12 14.10 24.29
N SER A 12 -8.29 13.51 24.16
CA SER A 12 -8.92 13.36 22.83
C SER A 12 -9.52 14.69 22.35
N GLY A 13 -9.72 14.84 21.04
CA GLY A 13 -10.40 16.02 20.47
C GLY A 13 -11.78 16.25 21.09
N LEU A 14 -12.51 15.18 21.42
CA LEU A 14 -13.79 15.26 22.12
C LEU A 14 -13.66 15.86 23.52
N GLU A 15 -12.65 15.45 24.29
CA GLU A 15 -12.42 15.98 25.64
C GLU A 15 -12.03 17.45 25.60
N ILE A 16 -11.21 17.86 24.62
CA ILE A 16 -10.82 19.26 24.42
C ILE A 16 -12.06 20.11 24.09
N LEU A 17 -12.91 19.67 23.16
CA LEU A 17 -14.14 20.38 22.82
C LEU A 17 -15.09 20.48 24.02
N ALA A 18 -15.22 19.42 24.82
CA ALA A 18 -16.05 19.45 26.02
C ALA A 18 -15.52 20.45 27.06
N MET A 19 -14.20 20.52 27.27
CA MET A 19 -13.58 21.53 28.14
C MET A 19 -13.85 22.96 27.65
N LEU A 20 -13.67 23.20 26.34
CA LEU A 20 -13.93 24.51 25.73
C LEU A 20 -15.41 24.92 25.83
N ALA A 21 -16.32 23.95 25.77
CA ALA A 21 -17.76 24.16 25.98
C ALA A 21 -18.14 24.38 27.47
N GLY A 22 -17.19 24.31 28.40
CA GLY A 22 -17.46 24.49 29.84
C GLY A 22 -18.10 23.28 30.52
N GLU A 23 -18.00 22.08 29.93
CA GLU A 23 -18.58 20.86 30.51
C GLU A 23 -17.85 20.46 31.80
N ARG A 24 -18.61 20.29 32.89
CA ARG A 24 -18.06 19.81 34.17
C ARG A 24 -17.53 18.39 34.08
N ASN A 25 -18.23 17.52 33.33
CA ASN A 25 -17.88 16.12 33.12
C ASN A 25 -17.29 15.92 31.72
N TRP A 26 -16.17 16.59 31.44
CA TRP A 26 -15.53 16.64 30.12
C TRP A 26 -14.85 15.33 29.67
N ARG A 27 -14.71 14.32 30.55
CA ARG A 27 -14.07 13.04 30.20
C ARG A 27 -14.86 12.33 29.11
N GLY A 28 -14.15 11.78 28.12
CA GLY A 28 -14.77 11.22 26.91
C GLY A 28 -15.84 10.17 27.21
N HIS A 29 -15.61 9.29 28.20
CA HIS A 29 -16.59 8.29 28.63
C HIS A 29 -17.94 8.91 29.03
N TYR A 30 -17.94 9.97 29.84
CA TYR A 30 -19.18 10.60 30.31
C TYR A 30 -19.91 11.34 29.19
N VAL A 31 -19.17 12.05 28.34
CA VAL A 31 -19.73 12.79 27.21
C VAL A 31 -20.42 11.84 26.22
N VAL A 32 -19.73 10.76 25.81
CA VAL A 32 -20.29 9.78 24.87
C VAL A 32 -21.45 9.00 25.49
N ARG A 33 -21.36 8.63 26.78
CA ARG A 33 -22.44 7.88 27.45
C ARG A 33 -23.69 8.74 27.63
N ARG A 34 -23.54 10.06 27.83
CA ARG A 34 -24.67 11.00 27.87
C ARG A 34 -25.39 11.07 26.52
N THR A 35 -24.66 11.32 25.43
CA THR A 35 -25.28 11.40 24.09
C THR A 35 -25.92 10.08 23.67
N PHE A 36 -25.29 8.95 24.03
CA PHE A 36 -25.87 7.63 23.78
C PHE A 36 -27.15 7.41 24.59
N ARG A 37 -27.18 7.80 25.87
CA ARG A 37 -28.40 7.77 26.71
C ARG A 37 -29.53 8.58 26.09
N ASP A 38 -29.24 9.77 25.57
CA ASP A 38 -30.26 10.62 24.96
C ASP A 38 -30.85 9.98 23.69
N ARG A 39 -30.07 9.13 23.00
CA ARG A 39 -30.52 8.34 21.84
C ARG A 39 -31.37 7.12 22.21
N VAL A 40 -30.99 6.35 23.23
CA VAL A 40 -31.63 5.05 23.55
C VAL A 40 -32.60 5.09 24.74
N GLY A 41 -32.64 6.22 25.46
CA GLY A 41 -33.38 6.39 26.70
C GLY A 41 -32.69 5.80 27.93
N ALA A 42 -32.98 6.36 29.11
CA ALA A 42 -32.33 5.96 30.36
C ALA A 42 -32.60 4.51 30.77
N VAL A 43 -33.81 4.00 30.48
CA VAL A 43 -34.23 2.63 30.88
C VAL A 43 -33.43 1.57 30.12
N SER A 44 -33.17 1.79 28.83
CA SER A 44 -32.47 0.83 27.97
C SER A 44 -30.96 1.03 27.94
N LEU A 45 -30.44 2.11 28.56
CA LEU A 45 -29.05 2.54 28.45
C LEU A 45 -28.05 1.41 28.68
N GLU A 46 -28.13 0.70 29.81
CA GLU A 46 -27.11 -0.31 30.15
C GLU A 46 -27.10 -1.48 29.18
N ARG A 47 -28.27 -1.94 28.76
CA ARG A 47 -28.40 -3.06 27.83
C ARG A 47 -27.87 -2.66 26.45
N GLU A 48 -28.33 -1.54 25.91
CA GLU A 48 -27.95 -1.11 24.56
C GLU A 48 -26.48 -0.64 24.51
N TRP A 49 -25.97 0.00 25.57
CA TRP A 49 -24.58 0.43 25.66
C TRP A 49 -23.63 -0.77 25.62
N ARG A 50 -23.87 -1.79 26.47
CA ARG A 50 -23.05 -3.00 26.47
C ARG A 50 -23.15 -3.76 25.16
N ARG A 51 -24.35 -3.83 24.57
CA ARG A 51 -24.56 -4.48 23.29
C ARG A 51 -23.79 -3.78 22.18
N ALA A 52 -23.83 -2.45 22.11
CA ALA A 52 -23.12 -1.66 21.11
C ALA A 52 -21.59 -1.78 21.28
N LEU A 53 -21.08 -1.74 22.52
CA LEU A 53 -19.67 -1.96 22.80
C LEU A 53 -19.24 -3.39 22.42
N HIS A 54 -20.04 -4.40 22.75
CA HIS A 54 -19.73 -5.78 22.38
C HIS A 54 -19.76 -6.00 20.86
N ALA A 55 -20.79 -5.50 20.18
CA ALA A 55 -20.97 -5.70 18.74
C ALA A 55 -20.09 -4.79 17.88
N GLY A 56 -19.57 -3.69 18.44
CA GLY A 56 -18.80 -2.67 17.71
C GLY A 56 -19.63 -1.76 16.80
N LEU A 57 -20.93 -2.06 16.60
CA LEU A 57 -21.85 -1.34 15.75
C LEU A 57 -23.20 -1.11 16.46
N ILE A 58 -23.91 -0.05 16.07
CA ILE A 58 -25.26 0.25 16.56
C ILE A 58 -26.25 -0.12 15.44
N PRO A 59 -27.08 -1.16 15.61
CA PRO A 59 -28.06 -1.55 14.60
C PRO A 59 -29.01 -0.38 14.25
N GLY A 60 -29.35 -0.24 12.98
CA GLY A 60 -30.25 0.82 12.50
C GLY A 60 -29.67 2.23 12.58
N SER A 61 -28.34 2.40 12.71
CA SER A 61 -27.69 3.72 12.67
C SER A 61 -27.24 4.17 11.28
N GLY A 62 -27.64 3.45 10.23
CA GLY A 62 -27.35 3.86 8.85
C GLY A 62 -28.05 5.17 8.51
N ALA A 63 -27.44 5.99 7.68
CA ALA A 63 -28.09 7.17 7.13
C ALA A 63 -29.29 6.76 6.27
N GLU A 64 -30.35 7.58 6.27
CA GLU A 64 -31.51 7.36 5.40
C GLU A 64 -31.13 7.54 3.93
N THR A 65 -31.62 6.65 3.07
CA THR A 65 -31.41 6.76 1.63
C THR A 65 -32.27 7.89 1.07
N LEU A 66 -31.63 8.94 0.55
CA LEU A 66 -32.33 9.93 -0.26
C LEU A 66 -32.48 9.43 -1.70
N VAL A 67 -33.71 9.46 -2.21
CA VAL A 67 -33.99 9.29 -3.63
C VAL A 67 -34.02 10.69 -4.26
N LEU A 68 -33.01 10.99 -5.06
CA LEU A 68 -32.90 12.24 -5.80
C LEU A 68 -33.26 12.00 -7.27
N ALA A 69 -34.06 12.89 -7.85
CA ALA A 69 -34.28 12.92 -9.28
C ALA A 69 -33.18 13.78 -9.94
N PRO A 70 -32.54 13.33 -11.04
CA PRO A 70 -31.64 14.19 -11.80
C PRO A 70 -32.41 15.41 -12.31
N GLN A 71 -31.73 16.56 -12.40
CA GLN A 71 -32.26 17.79 -12.98
C GLN A 71 -31.55 18.04 -14.32
N PRO A 72 -32.08 17.53 -15.46
CA PRO A 72 -31.37 17.55 -16.74
C PRO A 72 -31.02 18.96 -17.21
N ASP A 73 -31.92 19.92 -17.02
CA ASP A 73 -31.68 21.31 -17.42
C ASP A 73 -30.54 21.96 -16.61
N ALA A 74 -30.46 21.65 -15.31
CA ALA A 74 -29.38 22.13 -14.45
C ALA A 74 -28.04 21.47 -14.81
N ILE A 75 -28.05 20.18 -15.15
CA ILE A 75 -26.86 19.47 -15.63
C ILE A 75 -26.39 20.06 -16.97
N ALA A 76 -27.31 20.28 -17.91
CA ALA A 76 -26.99 20.87 -19.21
C ALA A 76 -26.42 22.29 -19.06
N ALA A 77 -27.01 23.11 -18.18
CA ALA A 77 -26.48 24.44 -17.85
C ALA A 77 -25.07 24.37 -17.27
N ALA A 78 -24.84 23.50 -16.28
CA ALA A 78 -23.53 23.32 -15.66
C ALA A 78 -22.46 22.81 -16.65
N LEU A 79 -22.83 21.91 -17.56
CA LEU A 79 -21.93 21.44 -18.63
C LEU A 79 -21.62 22.56 -19.64
N GLY A 80 -22.59 23.42 -19.94
CA GLY A 80 -22.41 24.59 -20.80
C GLY A 80 -21.52 25.69 -20.20
N GLU A 81 -21.45 25.76 -18.86
CA GLU A 81 -20.58 26.66 -18.11
C GLU A 81 -19.16 26.09 -17.90
N ALA A 82 -18.92 24.83 -18.25
CA ALA A 82 -17.61 24.20 -18.05
C ALA A 82 -16.54 24.88 -18.94
N PRO A 83 -15.38 25.23 -18.37
CA PRO A 83 -14.32 25.89 -19.14
C PRO A 83 -13.77 24.96 -20.22
N GLU A 84 -13.46 25.54 -21.38
CA GLU A 84 -12.81 24.82 -22.47
C GLU A 84 -11.43 24.34 -22.03
N ARG A 85 -11.15 23.05 -22.22
CA ARG A 85 -9.90 22.43 -21.76
C ARG A 85 -8.81 22.68 -22.79
N THR A 86 -7.70 23.27 -22.35
CA THR A 86 -6.50 23.39 -23.19
C THR A 86 -5.87 22.02 -23.38
N ALA A 87 -5.40 21.73 -24.60
CA ALA A 87 -4.68 20.49 -24.88
C ALA A 87 -3.39 20.41 -24.05
N LEU A 88 -3.11 19.22 -23.50
CA LEU A 88 -1.89 18.97 -22.73
C LEU A 88 -0.69 18.80 -23.67
N SER A 89 0.48 19.22 -23.20
CA SER A 89 1.75 19.07 -23.93
C SER A 89 2.94 19.13 -22.97
N ALA A 90 4.15 18.89 -23.46
CA ALA A 90 5.38 19.05 -22.70
C ALA A 90 5.58 20.47 -22.09
N GLN A 91 4.91 21.50 -22.63
CA GLN A 91 4.94 22.87 -22.10
C GLN A 91 3.69 23.26 -21.30
N ASN A 92 2.69 22.38 -21.27
CA ASN A 92 1.40 22.57 -20.61
C ASN A 92 0.96 21.24 -19.98
N LEU A 93 1.62 20.84 -18.89
CA LEU A 93 1.36 19.60 -18.20
C LEU A 93 0.15 19.72 -17.26
N GLU A 94 -0.53 18.59 -17.06
CA GLU A 94 -1.47 18.39 -15.95
C GLU A 94 -0.71 17.83 -14.73
N VAL A 95 -1.10 18.25 -13.54
CA VAL A 95 -0.62 17.70 -12.27
C VAL A 95 -1.82 17.16 -11.50
N GLN A 96 -1.79 15.88 -11.11
CA GLN A 96 -2.80 15.28 -10.25
C GLN A 96 -2.26 15.11 -8.84
N PHE A 97 -3.09 15.45 -7.85
CA PHE A 97 -2.77 15.30 -6.43
C PHE A 97 -3.59 14.16 -5.85
N LEU A 98 -2.92 13.07 -5.50
CA LEU A 98 -3.57 11.89 -4.93
C LEU A 98 -3.07 11.65 -3.50
N PRO A 99 -3.94 11.21 -2.57
CA PRO A 99 -3.47 10.71 -1.29
C PRO A 99 -2.58 9.49 -1.51
N ASP A 100 -1.46 9.43 -0.78
CA ASP A 100 -0.60 8.25 -0.82
C ASP A 100 -1.35 7.03 -0.24
N PRO A 101 -1.25 5.84 -0.85
CA PRO A 101 -1.97 4.66 -0.37
C PRO A 101 -1.52 4.19 1.02
N THR A 102 -0.30 4.52 1.44
CA THR A 102 0.27 4.15 2.75
C THR A 102 0.19 5.29 3.77
N LEU A 103 0.40 6.54 3.36
CA LEU A 103 0.46 7.70 4.26
C LEU A 103 -0.82 8.55 4.27
N PHE A 104 -1.70 8.37 3.29
CA PHE A 104 -2.91 9.17 3.04
C PHE A 104 -2.61 10.66 2.86
N ASP A 105 -2.82 11.46 3.90
CA ASP A 105 -2.55 12.91 3.93
C ASP A 105 -1.29 13.26 4.75
N GLY A 106 -0.50 12.25 5.13
CA GLY A 106 0.71 12.40 5.91
C GLY A 106 0.49 12.39 7.41
N ARG A 107 -0.74 12.18 7.90
CA ARG A 107 -0.98 11.95 9.34
C ARG A 107 -0.23 10.73 9.90
N PHE A 108 0.14 9.79 9.02
CA PHE A 108 0.89 8.59 9.35
C PHE A 108 2.36 8.65 8.93
N ALA A 109 2.88 9.82 8.54
CA ALA A 109 4.24 9.97 7.99
C ALA A 109 5.37 9.49 8.93
N ASN A 110 5.12 9.29 10.22
CA ASN A 110 6.10 8.75 11.17
C ASN A 110 5.86 7.27 11.53
N ASN A 111 5.02 6.57 10.76
CA ASN A 111 4.79 5.13 10.89
C ASN A 111 5.77 4.37 10.00
N LEU A 112 6.68 3.62 10.61
CA LEU A 112 7.69 2.83 9.90
C LEU A 112 7.11 1.80 8.93
N TRP A 113 6.05 1.08 9.34
CA TRP A 113 5.40 0.10 8.48
C TRP A 113 4.86 0.74 7.21
N ALA A 114 4.27 1.93 7.32
CA ALA A 114 3.75 2.65 6.18
C ALA A 114 4.87 3.18 5.27
N LEU A 115 5.99 3.66 5.85
CA LEU A 115 7.13 4.19 5.08
C LEU A 115 7.89 3.10 4.31
N GLU A 116 8.01 1.91 4.89
CA GLU A 116 8.69 0.77 4.27
C GLU A 116 7.78 -0.02 3.31
N THR A 117 6.47 0.03 3.49
CA THR A 117 5.53 -0.65 2.58
C THR A 117 5.63 -0.03 1.19
N PRO A 118 5.88 -0.83 0.14
CA PRO A 118 6.03 -0.31 -1.21
C PRO A 118 4.71 0.22 -1.76
N ASP A 119 4.75 1.33 -2.50
CA ASP A 119 3.61 1.80 -3.28
C ASP A 119 3.11 0.67 -4.23
N PRO A 120 1.80 0.40 -4.33
CA PRO A 120 1.28 -0.72 -5.12
C PRO A 120 1.73 -0.73 -6.58
N MET A 121 1.93 0.45 -7.18
CA MET A 121 2.24 0.60 -8.60
C MET A 121 3.74 0.75 -8.86
N SER A 122 4.34 1.80 -8.31
CA SER A 122 5.75 2.16 -8.51
C SER A 122 6.71 1.30 -7.71
N LYS A 123 6.22 0.63 -6.66
CA LYS A 123 7.02 -0.14 -5.69
C LYS A 123 8.04 0.69 -4.93
N LEU A 124 7.92 2.03 -4.97
CA LEU A 124 8.74 2.95 -4.22
C LEU A 124 8.50 2.78 -2.72
N THR A 125 9.58 2.90 -1.95
CA THR A 125 9.55 2.93 -0.48
C THR A 125 10.29 4.17 0.00
N TRP A 126 9.98 4.63 1.21
CA TRP A 126 10.64 5.74 1.91
C TRP A 126 10.57 7.13 1.26
N ASP A 127 10.08 7.24 0.02
CA ASP A 127 9.91 8.47 -0.73
C ASP A 127 8.73 8.41 -1.71
N ASN A 128 8.26 9.59 -2.09
CA ASN A 128 7.43 9.80 -3.29
C ASN A 128 8.26 10.39 -4.43
N ALA A 129 7.65 10.41 -5.62
CA ALA A 129 8.19 10.99 -6.83
C ALA A 129 7.08 11.66 -7.65
N ALA A 130 7.48 12.49 -8.63
CA ALA A 130 6.63 12.88 -9.74
C ALA A 130 6.50 11.70 -10.69
N LEU A 131 5.37 11.00 -10.63
CA LEU A 131 5.07 9.90 -11.54
C LEU A 131 4.67 10.47 -12.89
N VAL A 132 5.30 10.00 -13.97
CA VAL A 132 5.06 10.47 -15.34
C VAL A 132 5.04 9.31 -16.30
N SER A 133 4.47 9.50 -17.50
CA SER A 133 4.60 8.52 -18.57
C SER A 133 6.04 8.45 -19.07
N LYS A 134 6.44 7.28 -19.58
CA LYS A 134 7.77 7.09 -20.17
C LYS A 134 8.00 8.07 -21.33
N LYS A 135 7.01 8.23 -22.21
CA LYS A 135 7.04 9.19 -23.32
C LYS A 135 7.26 10.63 -22.84
N THR A 136 6.53 11.08 -21.81
CA THR A 136 6.67 12.44 -21.27
C THR A 136 8.07 12.65 -20.69
N ARG A 137 8.60 11.66 -19.97
CA ARG A 137 9.97 11.70 -19.44
C ARG A 137 10.99 11.81 -20.57
N ASP A 138 10.86 10.96 -21.60
CA ASP A 138 11.81 10.87 -22.71
C ASP A 138 11.78 12.14 -23.58
N GLU A 139 10.61 12.70 -23.86
CA GLU A 139 10.45 13.98 -24.57
C GLU A 139 11.08 15.16 -23.82
N LEU A 140 11.05 15.14 -22.49
CA LEU A 140 11.68 16.15 -21.64
C LEU A 140 13.19 15.89 -21.41
N GLY A 141 13.74 14.78 -21.92
CA GLY A 141 15.15 14.43 -21.78
C GLY A 141 15.57 14.08 -20.36
N LEU A 142 14.65 13.51 -19.57
CA LEU A 142 14.86 13.19 -18.15
C LEU A 142 15.12 11.70 -17.93
N SER A 143 15.75 11.38 -16.80
CA SER A 143 15.94 10.01 -16.30
C SER A 143 15.21 9.80 -14.98
N ASN A 144 14.97 8.53 -14.62
CA ASN A 144 14.40 8.21 -13.31
C ASN A 144 15.38 8.66 -12.21
N GLY A 145 14.88 9.40 -11.22
CA GLY A 145 15.67 9.99 -10.15
C GLY A 145 16.17 11.42 -10.42
N ASP A 146 16.03 11.94 -11.65
CA ASP A 146 16.37 13.34 -11.92
C ASP A 146 15.43 14.25 -11.12
N VAL A 147 16.02 15.20 -10.39
CA VAL A 147 15.26 16.18 -9.60
C VAL A 147 14.81 17.28 -10.54
N VAL A 148 13.51 17.52 -10.54
CA VAL A 148 12.87 18.51 -11.41
C VAL A 148 12.18 19.57 -10.57
N ARG A 149 12.19 20.79 -11.08
CA ARG A 149 11.37 21.88 -10.58
C ARG A 149 10.03 21.84 -11.32
N LEU A 150 9.00 21.43 -10.61
CA LEU A 150 7.62 21.49 -11.09
C LEU A 150 7.00 22.82 -10.69
N THR A 151 6.61 23.62 -11.68
CA THR A 151 6.04 24.96 -11.48
C THR A 151 4.57 24.98 -11.93
N VAL A 152 3.70 25.50 -11.08
CA VAL A 152 2.27 25.73 -11.35
C VAL A 152 1.96 27.19 -11.00
N GLY A 153 1.70 28.01 -12.01
CA GLY A 153 1.60 29.46 -11.84
C GLY A 153 2.89 30.06 -11.29
N GLU A 154 2.84 30.69 -10.12
CA GLU A 154 4.01 31.28 -9.44
C GLU A 154 4.66 30.33 -8.41
N ARG A 155 4.04 29.18 -8.15
CA ARG A 155 4.47 28.24 -7.11
C ARG A 155 5.28 27.11 -7.72
N ASN A 156 6.27 26.62 -6.99
CA ASN A 156 7.08 25.51 -7.45
C ASN A 156 7.45 24.56 -6.30
N VAL A 157 7.75 23.32 -6.67
CA VAL A 157 8.30 22.28 -5.79
C VAL A 157 9.41 21.54 -6.53
N SER A 158 10.43 21.09 -5.79
CA SER A 158 11.46 20.19 -6.32
C SER A 158 11.12 18.75 -5.93
N VAL A 159 11.08 17.85 -6.90
CA VAL A 159 10.71 16.44 -6.71
C VAL A 159 11.45 15.57 -7.74
N PRO A 160 11.89 14.36 -7.41
CA PRO A 160 12.48 13.46 -8.40
C PRO A 160 11.41 12.89 -9.32
N VAL A 161 11.77 12.65 -10.57
CA VAL A 161 10.90 12.03 -11.57
C VAL A 161 11.02 10.51 -11.51
N PHE A 162 9.90 9.83 -11.66
CA PHE A 162 9.85 8.38 -11.82
C PHE A 162 8.88 8.02 -12.96
N ALA A 163 9.41 7.47 -14.05
CA ALA A 163 8.55 6.99 -15.13
C ALA A 163 7.82 5.71 -14.70
N LEU A 164 6.49 5.71 -14.84
CA LEU A 164 5.62 4.58 -14.58
C LEU A 164 4.94 4.16 -15.89
N PRO A 165 5.10 2.88 -16.33
CA PRO A 165 4.32 2.35 -17.46
C PRO A 165 2.82 2.47 -17.23
N GLY A 166 2.06 2.81 -18.27
CA GLY A 166 0.61 3.05 -18.19
C GLY A 166 0.19 4.40 -17.59
N HIS A 167 1.14 5.26 -17.21
CA HIS A 167 0.79 6.62 -16.77
C HIS A 167 0.39 7.48 -17.97
N ALA A 168 -0.66 8.29 -17.82
CA ALA A 168 -1.15 9.16 -18.88
C ALA A 168 -0.07 10.15 -19.37
N GLU A 169 -0.04 10.38 -20.69
CA GLU A 169 0.85 11.35 -21.32
C GLU A 169 0.59 12.78 -20.83
N TYR A 170 1.65 13.56 -20.70
CA TYR A 170 1.60 14.97 -20.28
C TYR A 170 0.90 15.23 -18.93
N SER A 171 0.76 14.18 -18.12
CA SER A 171 0.22 14.22 -16.77
C SER A 171 1.30 13.80 -15.77
N VAL A 172 1.33 14.47 -14.63
CA VAL A 172 2.25 14.23 -13.52
C VAL A 172 1.43 13.91 -12.27
N THR A 173 1.57 12.71 -11.71
CA THR A 173 0.93 12.39 -10.42
C THR A 173 1.89 12.67 -9.27
N LEU A 174 1.41 13.41 -8.27
CA LEU A 174 2.11 13.65 -7.01
C LEU A 174 1.33 13.07 -5.84
N LEU A 175 1.97 12.16 -5.12
CA LEU A 175 1.43 11.56 -3.91
C LEU A 175 1.61 12.51 -2.71
N LEU A 176 0.51 12.74 -2.00
CA LEU A 176 0.42 13.61 -0.83
C LEU A 176 0.85 12.89 0.45
N GLY A 177 1.19 13.66 1.48
CA GLY A 177 1.51 13.14 2.81
C GLY A 177 2.99 12.97 3.12
N TRP A 178 3.85 13.26 2.14
CA TRP A 178 5.30 13.28 2.23
C TRP A 178 5.85 14.69 2.51
N GLY A 179 7.17 14.80 2.74
CA GLY A 179 7.89 16.06 2.85
C GLY A 179 7.64 16.85 4.13
N ARG A 180 7.18 16.19 5.20
CA ARG A 180 6.85 16.87 6.46
C ARG A 180 8.13 17.30 7.20
N SER A 181 8.16 18.56 7.64
CA SER A 181 9.30 19.15 8.38
C SER A 181 9.36 18.78 9.87
N ALA A 182 8.28 18.23 10.42
CA ALA A 182 8.16 17.88 11.83
C ALA A 182 7.23 16.66 12.05
N ALA A 183 7.39 15.60 11.25
CA ALA A 183 6.62 14.37 11.44
C ALA A 183 7.11 13.52 12.62
N GLY A 184 8.38 13.67 13.02
CA GLY A 184 9.04 12.85 14.02
C GLY A 184 10.33 12.23 13.49
N ARG A 185 10.80 11.19 14.16
CA ARG A 185 12.12 10.57 13.91
C ARG A 185 12.27 9.99 12.50
N TYR A 186 11.20 9.42 11.94
CA TYR A 186 11.26 8.61 10.71
C TYR A 186 10.66 9.31 9.50
N GLY A 187 9.67 10.18 9.72
CA GLY A 187 8.98 10.91 8.66
C GLY A 187 9.55 12.28 8.31
N THR A 188 10.65 12.68 8.95
CA THR A 188 11.27 13.99 8.73
C THR A 188 12.63 13.79 8.09
N LYS A 189 12.94 14.56 7.04
CA LYS A 189 14.29 14.68 6.47
C LYS A 189 15.23 15.33 7.51
N GLN A 190 15.72 14.55 8.48
CA GLN A 190 16.68 14.98 9.49
C GLN A 190 17.86 14.02 9.54
N THR A 191 19.06 14.59 9.69
CA THR A 191 20.29 13.86 9.98
C THR A 191 20.31 13.45 11.46
N TRP A 192 20.37 12.15 11.74
CA TRP A 192 20.42 11.63 13.11
C TRP A 192 21.84 11.75 13.72
N PRO A 193 22.02 12.14 15.00
CA PRO A 193 23.34 12.14 15.64
C PRO A 193 23.92 10.72 15.72
N GLY A 194 25.01 10.46 15.00
CA GLY A 194 25.68 9.15 14.93
C GLY A 194 25.38 8.33 13.68
N VAL A 195 24.53 8.83 12.78
CA VAL A 195 24.38 8.34 11.41
C VAL A 195 24.79 9.50 10.52
N GLY A 196 25.82 9.32 9.70
CA GLY A 196 26.52 10.42 9.02
C GLY A 196 25.61 11.32 8.17
N PRO A 197 26.07 12.53 7.82
CA PRO A 197 25.32 13.52 7.03
C PRO A 197 25.16 13.14 5.54
N GLU A 198 25.24 11.85 5.19
CA GLU A 198 25.21 11.44 3.80
C GLU A 198 23.79 11.63 3.20
N PRO A 199 23.67 12.22 2.00
CA PRO A 199 22.38 12.54 1.35
C PRO A 199 21.42 11.35 1.26
N ASP A 200 21.97 10.15 1.11
CA ASP A 200 21.23 8.93 0.81
C ASP A 200 20.42 8.36 2.00
N TRP A 201 20.51 8.96 3.20
CA TRP A 201 19.72 8.58 4.39
C TRP A 201 18.41 9.36 4.52
N GLN A 202 18.21 10.40 3.70
CA GLN A 202 17.08 11.31 3.82
C GLN A 202 15.79 10.66 3.29
N ALA A 203 15.25 9.74 4.08
CA ALA A 203 13.87 9.28 3.96
C ALA A 203 12.89 10.40 4.33
N GLY A 204 11.68 10.35 3.76
CA GLY A 204 10.60 11.28 4.10
C GLY A 204 10.04 12.06 2.91
N GLY A 205 10.50 11.79 1.67
CA GLY A 205 9.87 12.28 0.44
C GLY A 205 9.81 13.81 0.30
N PHE A 206 8.94 14.26 -0.60
CA PHE A 206 8.86 15.64 -1.10
C PHE A 206 7.44 16.17 -0.91
N ASP A 207 7.33 17.40 -0.43
CA ASP A 207 6.03 18.01 -0.14
C ASP A 207 5.42 18.59 -1.42
N ALA A 208 4.25 18.08 -1.81
CA ALA A 208 3.48 18.55 -2.95
C ALA A 208 2.45 19.64 -2.59
N HIS A 209 2.19 19.89 -1.30
CA HIS A 209 1.21 20.89 -0.86
C HIS A 209 1.49 22.33 -1.34
N PRO A 210 2.74 22.80 -1.49
CA PRO A 210 3.00 24.18 -1.90
C PRO A 210 2.38 24.57 -3.25
N ILE A 211 2.29 23.64 -4.20
CA ILE A 211 1.69 23.89 -5.53
C ILE A 211 0.20 23.55 -5.61
N ARG A 212 -0.37 22.91 -4.58
CA ARG A 212 -1.79 22.59 -4.52
C ARG A 212 -2.60 23.83 -4.09
N THR A 213 -3.70 24.11 -4.80
CA THR A 213 -4.58 25.26 -4.52
C THR A 213 -5.93 24.80 -3.98
N SER A 214 -6.68 25.71 -3.34
CA SER A 214 -8.07 25.47 -2.94
C SER A 214 -9.05 25.54 -4.10
N ASP A 215 -8.65 26.17 -5.22
CA ASP A 215 -9.48 26.34 -6.42
C ASP A 215 -9.67 25.00 -7.13
N ALA A 216 -8.62 24.17 -7.15
CA ALA A 216 -8.67 22.79 -7.63
C ALA A 216 -7.74 21.91 -6.78
N MET A 217 -8.32 21.20 -5.81
CA MET A 217 -7.53 20.41 -4.85
C MET A 217 -7.05 19.06 -5.40
N GLY A 218 -7.68 18.55 -6.46
CA GLY A 218 -7.35 17.24 -7.04
C GLY A 218 -6.44 17.31 -8.25
N PHE A 219 -6.36 18.45 -8.93
CA PHE A 219 -5.54 18.62 -10.12
C PHE A 219 -5.17 20.08 -10.35
N ALA A 220 -4.15 20.32 -11.16
CA ALA A 220 -3.80 21.62 -11.71
C ALA A 220 -3.35 21.46 -13.18
N THR A 221 -3.56 22.47 -14.00
CA THR A 221 -3.11 22.52 -15.40
C THR A 221 -2.15 23.69 -15.60
N GLY A 222 -1.46 23.77 -16.75
CA GLY A 222 -0.48 24.84 -16.98
C GLY A 222 0.86 24.60 -16.32
N ALA A 223 1.13 23.36 -15.89
CA ALA A 223 2.36 23.04 -15.19
C ALA A 223 3.55 22.93 -16.15
N ARG A 224 4.73 23.30 -15.65
CA ARG A 224 6.01 23.17 -16.35
C ARG A 224 6.99 22.40 -15.49
N LEU A 225 7.74 21.52 -16.13
CA LEU A 225 8.68 20.63 -15.48
C LEU A 225 10.07 20.86 -16.07
N GLU A 226 11.00 21.31 -15.24
CA GLU A 226 12.35 21.71 -15.64
C GLU A 226 13.40 20.92 -14.85
N GLY A 227 14.36 20.32 -15.54
CA GLY A 227 15.48 19.63 -14.91
C GLY A 227 16.34 20.60 -14.10
N THR A 228 16.67 20.22 -12.86
CA THR A 228 17.56 21.04 -11.99
C THR A 228 19.04 20.71 -12.17
N GLY A 229 19.35 19.57 -12.81
CA GLY A 229 20.70 19.00 -12.89
C GLY A 229 21.11 18.19 -11.67
N GLU A 230 20.27 18.13 -10.62
CA GLU A 230 20.47 17.27 -9.47
C GLU A 230 19.82 15.89 -9.70
N SER A 231 20.38 14.87 -9.06
CA SER A 231 19.81 13.51 -9.03
C SER A 231 19.53 13.08 -7.60
N TYR A 232 18.50 12.26 -7.43
CA TYR A 232 18.07 11.74 -6.15
C TYR A 232 17.89 10.23 -6.23
N LEU A 233 18.36 9.53 -5.20
CA LEU A 233 18.19 8.10 -5.10
C LEU A 233 16.74 7.74 -4.75
N LEU A 234 16.02 7.15 -5.69
CA LEU A 234 14.77 6.46 -5.44
C LEU A 234 15.03 4.97 -5.21
N VAL A 235 14.26 4.35 -4.31
CA VAL A 235 14.44 2.94 -3.92
C VAL A 235 13.11 2.21 -4.09
N THR A 236 13.15 1.08 -4.80
CA THR A 236 12.01 0.17 -4.96
C THR A 236 12.32 -1.19 -4.35
N THR A 237 11.29 -1.93 -3.94
CA THR A 237 11.44 -3.35 -3.55
C THR A 237 11.41 -4.29 -4.75
N GLN A 238 10.98 -3.78 -5.90
CA GLN A 238 10.91 -4.54 -7.15
C GLN A 238 11.59 -3.74 -8.25
N GLU A 239 12.71 -4.25 -8.77
CA GLU A 239 13.45 -3.62 -9.86
C GLU A 239 12.88 -4.01 -11.23
N HIS A 240 12.52 -5.29 -11.41
CA HIS A 240 12.03 -5.82 -12.68
C HIS A 240 10.50 -5.91 -12.66
N GLY A 241 9.86 -5.19 -13.58
CA GLY A 241 8.41 -5.06 -13.65
C GLY A 241 7.70 -6.01 -14.63
N TYR A 242 8.43 -6.86 -15.35
CA TYR A 242 7.89 -7.73 -16.40
C TYR A 242 8.14 -9.20 -16.08
N MET A 243 7.29 -10.08 -16.62
CA MET A 243 7.43 -11.53 -16.42
C MET A 243 8.50 -12.17 -17.34
N GLU A 244 9.04 -11.44 -18.33
CA GLU A 244 10.03 -11.96 -19.28
C GLU A 244 9.57 -13.25 -19.98
N GLY A 245 8.29 -13.30 -20.37
CA GLY A 245 7.65 -14.46 -21.02
C GLY A 245 7.42 -15.67 -20.10
N ARG A 246 7.58 -15.53 -18.78
CA ARG A 246 7.41 -16.62 -17.81
C ARG A 246 5.96 -16.71 -17.32
N PRO A 247 5.41 -17.93 -17.10
CA PRO A 247 4.05 -18.12 -16.58
C PRO A 247 4.01 -17.94 -15.05
N ILE A 248 4.11 -16.71 -14.56
CA ILE A 248 4.17 -16.40 -13.11
C ILE A 248 2.80 -16.00 -12.56
N ALA A 249 2.27 -14.86 -13.02
CA ALA A 249 0.93 -14.38 -12.71
C ALA A 249 0.04 -14.62 -13.93
N ILE A 250 -0.45 -15.85 -14.07
CA ILE A 250 -1.22 -16.29 -15.24
C ILE A 250 -2.58 -15.59 -15.23
N ASP A 251 -2.86 -14.83 -16.29
CA ASP A 251 -4.13 -14.19 -16.57
C ASP A 251 -4.85 -14.85 -17.75
N ALA A 252 -6.15 -14.59 -17.82
CA ALA A 252 -7.00 -14.96 -18.93
C ALA A 252 -8.22 -14.04 -18.95
N THR A 253 -8.73 -13.78 -20.13
CA THR A 253 -10.03 -13.13 -20.32
C THR A 253 -11.15 -14.07 -19.90
N LEU A 254 -12.32 -13.51 -19.60
CA LEU A 254 -13.53 -14.30 -19.31
C LEU A 254 -13.93 -15.20 -20.48
N GLN A 255 -13.63 -14.79 -21.72
CA GLN A 255 -13.90 -15.60 -22.90
C GLN A 255 -12.98 -16.83 -22.93
N GLU A 256 -11.67 -16.65 -22.79
CA GLU A 256 -10.71 -17.76 -22.74
C GLU A 256 -11.03 -18.73 -21.61
N TYR A 257 -11.39 -18.23 -20.43
CA TYR A 257 -11.80 -19.10 -19.32
C TYR A 257 -13.05 -19.94 -19.63
N ARG A 258 -14.02 -19.39 -20.39
CA ARG A 258 -15.22 -20.13 -20.78
C ARG A 258 -14.93 -21.20 -21.83
N GLU A 259 -13.96 -20.96 -22.69
CA GLU A 259 -13.52 -21.90 -23.72
C GLU A 259 -12.61 -22.99 -23.12
N GLU A 260 -11.69 -22.59 -22.23
CA GLU A 260 -10.71 -23.45 -21.57
C GLU A 260 -10.62 -23.17 -20.06
N PRO A 261 -11.49 -23.76 -19.23
CA PRO A 261 -11.52 -23.49 -17.79
C PRO A 261 -10.24 -23.89 -17.03
N GLU A 262 -9.45 -24.80 -17.61
CA GLU A 262 -8.19 -25.29 -17.05
C GLU A 262 -6.96 -24.54 -17.60
N PHE A 263 -7.12 -23.32 -18.13
CA PHE A 263 -6.03 -22.53 -18.74
C PHE A 263 -4.75 -22.42 -17.90
N ALA A 264 -4.88 -22.47 -16.57
CA ALA A 264 -3.75 -22.39 -15.65
C ALA A 264 -2.92 -23.68 -15.58
N SER A 265 -3.49 -24.87 -15.81
CA SER A 265 -2.80 -26.15 -15.61
C SER A 265 -1.81 -26.50 -16.73
N TYR A 266 -2.08 -26.09 -17.97
CA TYR A 266 -1.18 -26.35 -19.10
C TYR A 266 -0.23 -25.18 -19.41
N ARG A 267 -0.51 -23.97 -18.90
CA ARG A 267 0.40 -22.82 -19.02
C ARG A 267 1.51 -22.85 -17.97
N THR A 268 1.36 -23.64 -16.92
CA THR A 268 2.47 -23.99 -16.02
C THR A 268 3.43 -24.97 -16.70
N VAL A 269 4.71 -24.93 -16.33
CA VAL A 269 5.66 -25.97 -16.74
C VAL A 269 5.06 -27.32 -16.35
N GLU A 270 4.85 -28.23 -17.31
CA GLU A 270 4.38 -29.58 -17.04
C GLU A 270 5.30 -30.22 -15.99
N MET A 271 4.83 -30.29 -14.75
CA MET A 271 5.54 -30.96 -13.66
C MET A 271 5.29 -32.48 -13.68
N ASP A 272 4.45 -32.94 -14.60
CA ASP A 272 3.94 -34.31 -14.66
C ASP A 272 4.94 -35.34 -15.20
N SER A 273 6.11 -34.92 -15.71
CA SER A 273 6.95 -35.83 -16.49
C SER A 273 7.94 -36.65 -15.66
N ILE A 274 8.29 -36.25 -14.43
CA ILE A 274 9.28 -36.95 -13.61
C ILE A 274 8.91 -36.84 -12.13
N GLY A 275 8.21 -37.85 -11.59
CA GLY A 275 8.08 -37.99 -10.14
C GLY A 275 9.46 -38.04 -9.47
N PRO A 276 9.58 -37.72 -8.17
CA PRO A 276 10.88 -37.69 -7.51
C PRO A 276 11.59 -39.04 -7.61
N LEU A 277 12.93 -39.02 -7.52
CA LEU A 277 13.75 -40.23 -7.52
C LEU A 277 13.57 -41.10 -6.26
N TRP A 278 12.79 -40.61 -5.29
CA TRP A 278 12.47 -41.23 -4.02
C TRP A 278 10.96 -41.41 -3.84
N GLU A 279 10.57 -42.24 -2.87
CA GLU A 279 9.18 -42.35 -2.44
C GLU A 279 8.75 -41.06 -1.74
N GLN A 280 7.71 -40.41 -2.24
CA GLN A 280 7.17 -39.18 -1.64
C GLN A 280 6.69 -39.45 -0.22
N ILE A 281 7.08 -38.58 0.70
CA ILE A 281 6.62 -38.64 2.09
C ILE A 281 5.16 -38.20 2.11
N ASP A 282 4.28 -39.09 2.56
CA ASP A 282 2.88 -38.73 2.83
C ASP A 282 2.81 -37.88 4.11
N TYR A 283 2.77 -36.57 3.92
CA TYR A 283 2.55 -35.59 4.99
C TYR A 283 1.07 -35.50 5.42
N SER A 284 0.20 -36.50 5.13
CA SER A 284 -1.14 -36.60 5.73
C SER A 284 -1.01 -37.16 7.16
N PRO A 285 -0.83 -36.31 8.16
CA PRO A 285 -0.11 -36.72 9.34
C PRO A 285 -1.04 -37.45 10.31
N ARG A 286 -0.52 -38.47 10.98
CA ARG A 286 -1.20 -39.14 12.09
C ARG A 286 -0.39 -38.92 13.35
N GLU A 287 -1.05 -38.48 14.42
CA GLU A 287 -0.45 -38.39 15.74
C GLU A 287 0.06 -39.78 16.16
N VAL A 288 1.37 -39.92 16.38
CA VAL A 288 2.03 -41.22 16.60
C VAL A 288 1.44 -41.98 17.81
N ALA A 289 1.00 -41.25 18.84
CA ALA A 289 0.47 -41.84 20.07
C ALA A 289 -0.99 -42.29 19.98
N THR A 290 -1.81 -41.65 19.14
CA THR A 290 -3.28 -41.82 19.13
C THR A 290 -3.81 -42.30 17.78
N GLY A 291 -3.01 -42.22 16.72
CA GLY A 291 -3.41 -42.44 15.34
C GLY A 291 -4.34 -41.35 14.78
N ARG A 292 -4.54 -40.23 15.49
CA ARG A 292 -5.46 -39.16 15.08
C ARG A 292 -4.90 -38.42 13.85
N MET A 293 -5.71 -38.27 12.81
CA MET A 293 -5.36 -37.40 11.68
C MET A 293 -5.14 -35.96 12.16
N LEU A 294 -3.98 -35.40 11.83
CA LEU A 294 -3.70 -33.97 11.97
C LEU A 294 -4.21 -33.22 10.73
N ASN A 295 -4.28 -31.89 10.85
CA ASN A 295 -4.68 -31.05 9.72
C ASN A 295 -3.54 -30.98 8.71
N LYS A 296 -3.88 -30.93 7.42
CA LYS A 296 -2.96 -30.54 6.34
C LYS A 296 -3.36 -29.13 5.90
N TRP A 297 -2.48 -28.17 6.15
CA TRP A 297 -2.77 -26.76 5.87
C TRP A 297 -2.40 -26.40 4.43
N GLY A 298 -3.28 -25.63 3.79
CA GLY A 298 -3.04 -25.04 2.48
C GLY A 298 -3.61 -23.63 2.43
N MET A 299 -2.95 -22.75 1.69
CA MET A 299 -3.40 -21.39 1.45
C MET A 299 -3.61 -21.20 -0.05
N VAL A 300 -4.77 -20.68 -0.43
CA VAL A 300 -5.09 -20.31 -1.81
C VAL A 300 -5.40 -18.82 -1.82
N ILE A 301 -4.80 -18.11 -2.78
CA ILE A 301 -5.00 -16.68 -2.96
C ILE A 301 -5.75 -16.50 -4.28
N ASP A 302 -6.93 -15.89 -4.21
CA ASP A 302 -7.67 -15.48 -5.40
C ASP A 302 -7.03 -14.21 -5.97
N LEU A 303 -6.28 -14.36 -7.06
CA LEU A 303 -5.61 -13.26 -7.74
C LEU A 303 -6.58 -12.30 -8.43
N SER A 304 -7.78 -12.76 -8.80
CA SER A 304 -8.78 -11.91 -9.47
C SER A 304 -9.34 -10.81 -8.55
N ALA A 305 -9.31 -11.06 -7.23
CA ALA A 305 -9.71 -10.09 -6.21
C ALA A 305 -8.53 -9.27 -5.65
N CYS A 306 -7.28 -9.63 -5.99
CA CYS A 306 -6.09 -8.97 -5.45
C CYS A 306 -5.82 -7.65 -6.18
N THR A 307 -6.11 -6.53 -5.52
CA THR A 307 -5.82 -5.19 -6.06
C THR A 307 -4.43 -4.66 -5.69
N GLY A 308 -3.62 -5.45 -4.97
CA GLY A 308 -2.31 -5.01 -4.47
C GLY A 308 -2.36 -4.00 -3.33
N CYS A 309 -3.38 -4.05 -2.46
CA CYS A 309 -3.59 -3.07 -1.39
C CYS A 309 -2.54 -3.07 -0.26
N ASN A 310 -1.58 -4.00 -0.25
CA ASN A 310 -0.53 -4.20 0.77
C ASN A 310 -1.00 -4.41 2.23
N ALA A 311 -2.30 -4.49 2.49
CA ALA A 311 -2.81 -4.74 3.83
C ALA A 311 -2.34 -6.11 4.39
N CYS A 312 -2.21 -7.12 3.52
CA CYS A 312 -1.69 -8.43 3.89
C CYS A 312 -0.20 -8.39 4.28
N THR A 313 0.63 -7.58 3.61
CA THR A 313 2.04 -7.36 3.96
C THR A 313 2.17 -6.70 5.33
N ILE A 314 1.41 -5.63 5.58
CA ILE A 314 1.42 -4.94 6.89
C ILE A 314 0.89 -5.85 8.00
N ALA A 315 -0.16 -6.64 7.74
CA ALA A 315 -0.70 -7.59 8.72
C ALA A 315 0.34 -8.65 9.08
N CYS A 316 1.05 -9.19 8.08
CA CYS A 316 2.14 -10.15 8.31
C CYS A 316 3.27 -9.53 9.14
N GLN A 317 3.64 -8.29 8.85
CA GLN A 317 4.65 -7.53 9.60
C GLN A 317 4.23 -7.30 11.06
N ALA A 318 2.97 -6.89 11.29
CA ALA A 318 2.44 -6.62 12.62
C ALA A 318 2.30 -7.89 13.47
N GLU A 319 1.85 -9.00 12.89
CA GLU A 319 1.66 -10.27 13.59
C GLU A 319 3.00 -10.95 13.92
N ASN A 320 3.92 -10.95 12.96
CA ASN A 320 5.17 -11.70 13.07
C ASN A 320 6.36 -10.88 13.58
N ASN A 321 6.12 -9.65 14.02
CA ASN A 321 7.15 -8.74 14.53
C ASN A 321 8.31 -8.53 13.54
N ILE A 322 8.00 -8.45 12.24
CA ILE A 322 9.02 -8.31 11.20
C ILE A 322 9.65 -6.90 11.34
N PRO A 323 10.98 -6.79 11.50
CA PRO A 323 11.63 -5.51 11.73
C PRO A 323 11.57 -4.64 10.47
N CYS A 324 11.51 -3.32 10.67
CA CYS A 324 11.61 -2.38 9.56
C CYS A 324 13.05 -2.14 9.14
N VAL A 325 13.23 -1.99 7.84
CA VAL A 325 14.51 -1.76 7.17
C VAL A 325 14.55 -0.36 6.58
N GLY A 326 15.60 0.38 6.90
CA GLY A 326 15.81 1.72 6.35
C GLY A 326 16.11 1.72 4.86
N LYS A 327 15.81 2.84 4.19
CA LYS A 327 16.02 3.08 2.76
C LYS A 327 17.35 2.54 2.18
N GLN A 328 18.45 2.69 2.93
CA GLN A 328 19.79 2.19 2.55
C GLN A 328 19.87 0.69 2.35
N GLU A 329 19.26 -0.07 3.25
CA GLU A 329 19.30 -1.52 3.21
C GLU A 329 18.25 -2.05 2.22
N VAL A 330 17.11 -1.36 2.05
CA VAL A 330 16.17 -1.63 0.96
C VAL A 330 16.84 -1.42 -0.41
N LYS A 331 17.64 -0.35 -0.59
CA LYS A 331 18.46 -0.13 -1.80
C LYS A 331 19.40 -1.32 -2.11
N ARG A 332 19.84 -2.03 -1.07
CA ARG A 332 20.71 -3.21 -1.19
C ARG A 332 19.93 -4.51 -1.39
N GLY A 333 18.61 -4.43 -1.60
CA GLY A 333 17.72 -5.60 -1.75
C GLY A 333 17.54 -6.38 -0.45
N ARG A 334 17.56 -5.70 0.70
CA ARG A 334 17.47 -6.30 2.04
C ARG A 334 16.22 -5.85 2.80
N ASP A 335 15.13 -5.57 2.11
CA ASP A 335 13.83 -5.38 2.77
C ASP A 335 13.38 -6.66 3.47
N MET A 336 12.68 -6.50 4.59
CA MET A 336 12.20 -7.62 5.38
C MET A 336 10.67 -7.72 5.24
N ALA A 337 10.22 -8.31 4.13
CA ALA A 337 8.82 -8.63 3.89
C ALA A 337 8.64 -10.12 3.60
N TRP A 338 8.01 -10.86 4.52
CA TRP A 338 7.75 -12.31 4.32
C TRP A 338 6.63 -12.57 3.31
N LEU A 339 5.72 -11.63 3.16
CA LEU A 339 4.69 -11.60 2.13
C LEU A 339 4.88 -10.31 1.34
N ARG A 340 5.35 -10.41 0.11
CA ARG A 340 5.46 -9.29 -0.82
C ARG A 340 4.33 -9.34 -1.83
N ILE A 341 4.00 -8.20 -2.43
CA ILE A 341 3.08 -8.14 -3.57
C ILE A 341 3.89 -7.76 -4.78
N ASP A 342 4.04 -8.68 -5.72
CA ASP A 342 4.70 -8.43 -7.00
C ASP A 342 3.68 -7.84 -7.97
N ARG A 343 4.11 -6.83 -8.74
CA ARG A 343 3.32 -6.17 -9.79
C ARG A 343 3.98 -6.44 -11.12
N TYR A 344 3.26 -6.98 -12.08
CA TYR A 344 3.76 -7.24 -13.42
C TYR A 344 3.00 -6.40 -14.44
N PHE A 345 3.73 -5.71 -15.30
CA PHE A 345 3.16 -5.10 -16.50
C PHE A 345 3.09 -6.19 -17.58
N VAL A 346 1.92 -6.33 -18.18
CA VAL A 346 1.58 -7.34 -19.18
C VAL A 346 1.30 -6.65 -20.51
N GLY A 347 1.82 -7.22 -21.59
CA GLY A 347 1.75 -6.65 -22.93
C GLY A 347 3.05 -5.97 -23.37
N ASP A 348 3.16 -5.76 -24.68
CA ASP A 348 4.32 -5.11 -25.32
C ASP A 348 4.19 -3.58 -25.35
N ASP A 349 2.98 -3.05 -25.15
CA ASP A 349 2.70 -1.63 -25.10
C ASP A 349 2.96 -1.08 -23.69
N LEU A 350 3.97 -0.22 -23.55
CA LEU A 350 4.34 0.41 -22.28
C LEU A 350 3.49 1.63 -21.93
N ASP A 351 2.79 2.18 -22.92
CA ASP A 351 1.91 3.34 -22.73
C ASP A 351 0.53 2.88 -22.26
N GLU A 352 0.09 1.66 -22.64
CA GLU A 352 -1.15 1.03 -22.19
C GLU A 352 -0.96 -0.44 -21.73
N PRO A 353 -0.13 -0.71 -20.69
CA PRO A 353 0.07 -2.05 -20.19
C PRO A 353 -1.11 -2.53 -19.34
N GLU A 354 -1.39 -3.82 -19.41
CA GLU A 354 -2.19 -4.51 -18.39
C GLU A 354 -1.35 -4.75 -17.13
N ILE A 355 -2.00 -4.98 -15.99
CA ILE A 355 -1.31 -5.16 -14.71
C ILE A 355 -1.81 -6.42 -14.01
N ALA A 356 -0.87 -7.30 -13.68
CA ALA A 356 -1.11 -8.45 -12.83
C ALA A 356 -0.49 -8.24 -11.45
N MET A 357 -1.27 -8.49 -10.39
CA MET A 357 -0.83 -8.40 -9.00
C MET A 357 -0.77 -9.79 -8.39
N GLN A 358 0.34 -10.14 -7.76
CA GLN A 358 0.51 -11.46 -7.14
C GLN A 358 1.16 -11.34 -5.76
N PRO A 359 0.42 -11.61 -4.67
CA PRO A 359 1.01 -11.76 -3.35
C PRO A 359 1.81 -13.06 -3.29
N ILE A 360 3.08 -12.95 -2.91
CA ILE A 360 4.02 -14.06 -2.82
C ILE A 360 4.60 -14.10 -1.40
N GLY A 361 4.40 -15.24 -0.74
CA GLY A 361 5.08 -15.60 0.50
C GLY A 361 5.73 -16.98 0.39
N CYS A 362 6.19 -17.53 1.52
CA CYS A 362 6.63 -18.93 1.57
C CYS A 362 5.46 -19.85 1.18
N GLN A 363 5.68 -20.72 0.19
CA GLN A 363 4.66 -21.67 -0.27
C GLN A 363 4.59 -22.94 0.59
N HIS A 364 5.48 -23.07 1.59
CA HIS A 364 5.61 -24.25 2.46
C HIS A 364 5.64 -25.56 1.63
N CYS A 365 6.51 -25.61 0.63
CA CYS A 365 6.60 -26.73 -0.32
C CYS A 365 6.81 -28.07 0.39
N GLU A 366 6.19 -29.14 -0.10
CA GLU A 366 6.45 -30.50 0.38
C GLU A 366 7.88 -30.95 0.02
N GLU A 367 8.27 -30.76 -1.24
CA GLU A 367 9.64 -30.96 -1.70
C GLU A 367 10.43 -29.66 -1.53
N ALA A 368 10.68 -29.27 -0.28
CA ALA A 368 11.33 -28.01 0.07
C ALA A 368 12.85 -28.05 -0.15
N PRO A 369 13.39 -27.40 -1.21
CA PRO A 369 14.84 -27.37 -1.42
C PRO A 369 15.56 -26.57 -0.32
N CYS A 370 14.87 -25.65 0.35
CA CYS A 370 15.45 -24.85 1.43
C CYS A 370 15.75 -25.66 2.69
N GLU A 371 15.09 -26.80 2.91
CA GLU A 371 15.34 -27.66 4.07
C GLU A 371 16.63 -28.48 3.91
N ASN A 372 16.74 -29.15 2.76
CA ASN A 372 17.84 -30.06 2.46
C ASN A 372 19.23 -29.40 2.47
N VAL A 373 19.29 -28.08 2.31
CA VAL A 373 20.54 -27.32 2.28
C VAL A 373 20.93 -26.74 3.65
N CYS A 374 20.07 -26.82 4.67
CA CYS A 374 20.35 -26.24 5.98
C CYS A 374 21.24 -27.17 6.84
N PRO A 375 22.53 -26.84 7.08
CA PRO A 375 23.46 -27.75 7.76
C PRO A 375 23.16 -27.93 9.26
N VAL A 376 22.38 -27.04 9.84
CA VAL A 376 22.03 -27.03 11.27
C VAL A 376 20.59 -27.44 11.55
N ASN A 377 19.85 -27.83 10.51
CA ASN A 377 18.45 -28.23 10.58
C ASN A 377 17.57 -27.16 11.25
N ALA A 378 17.75 -25.90 10.83
CA ALA A 378 16.93 -24.78 11.28
C ALA A 378 15.59 -24.69 10.52
N THR A 379 15.56 -25.19 9.29
CA THR A 379 14.34 -25.36 8.48
C THR A 379 13.98 -26.83 8.43
N ALA A 380 12.74 -27.19 8.75
CA ALA A 380 12.25 -28.56 8.69
C ALA A 380 10.72 -28.60 8.52
N HIS A 381 10.17 -29.65 7.92
CA HIS A 381 8.73 -29.89 7.94
C HIS A 381 8.22 -30.18 9.35
N SER A 382 7.15 -29.48 9.72
CA SER A 382 6.33 -29.81 10.88
C SER A 382 5.50 -31.08 10.63
N PRO A 383 4.99 -31.72 11.70
CA PRO A 383 4.02 -32.78 11.56
C PRO A 383 2.71 -32.36 10.89
N GLU A 384 2.45 -31.10 10.55
CA GLU A 384 1.22 -30.69 9.81
C GLU A 384 1.51 -30.32 8.35
N GLY A 385 2.73 -30.59 7.86
CA GLY A 385 3.16 -30.33 6.49
C GLY A 385 3.62 -28.88 6.23
N LEU A 386 3.72 -28.05 7.27
CA LEU A 386 4.29 -26.70 7.16
C LEU A 386 5.82 -26.75 7.17
N ASN A 387 6.47 -25.95 6.34
CA ASN A 387 7.90 -25.67 6.47
C ASN A 387 8.13 -24.69 7.63
N ASP A 388 8.71 -25.17 8.72
CA ASP A 388 8.97 -24.39 9.94
C ASP A 388 10.41 -23.86 9.95
N MET A 389 10.56 -22.58 10.31
CA MET A 389 11.87 -21.93 10.46
C MET A 389 12.17 -21.64 11.94
N ALA A 390 13.11 -22.40 12.52
CA ALA A 390 13.59 -22.21 13.88
C ALA A 390 14.67 -21.11 13.95
N TYR A 391 14.24 -19.87 14.21
CA TYR A 391 15.14 -18.70 14.22
C TYR A 391 16.30 -18.77 15.22
N ASN A 392 16.18 -19.55 16.29
CA ASN A 392 17.25 -19.74 17.28
C ASN A 392 18.35 -20.72 16.83
N ARG A 393 18.15 -21.43 15.71
CA ARG A 393 19.05 -22.48 15.23
C ARG A 393 19.88 -22.07 14.02
N CYS A 394 19.39 -21.12 13.23
CA CYS A 394 20.06 -20.60 12.04
C CYS A 394 21.39 -19.91 12.42
N ILE A 395 22.49 -20.27 11.72
CA ILE A 395 23.85 -19.74 11.96
C ILE A 395 24.33 -18.85 10.83
#